data_AF-A0A0A3HZN4-F1
#
_entry.id   AF-A0A0A3HZN4-F1
#
_cell.length_a   1.000
_cell.length_b   1.000
_cell.length_c   1.000
_cell.angle_alpha   90.00
_cell.angle_beta   90.00
_cell.angle_gamma   90.00
#
_symmetry.space_group_name_H-M   'P 1'
#
loop_
_entity.id
_entity.type
_entity.pdbx_description
1 polymer ?
#
loop_
_entity_poly.entity_id
_entity_poly.type
_entity_poly.pdbx_seq_one_letter_code
_entity_poly.pdbx_strand_id
1 'polypeptide(L)'
;MEFSVVFESIILIGLMILIGVVLANFTPINDHTKKLYTMIIVNVAMPCIILSSIFKVEIDQEILKNIVIVFIFSLLINILGIAVGWFGASFSKKYKPYRREIALLSGLGNTGFIGIPLCATILGPEGALYAAIFDAGVDLVIWTVGVMILQKSTSFSFSTLKTMVNIPTIAIVLGLCFAFVNFRPPELFVNLSNHLAALASPLAMFYIGLLIRSIKKEQFIESRNKVSFPTIIKLVGLPLIVFVLLQVIDMDLTISQTILIQAMMPVLTLASILFTKYGANDKYGAITTVTSTIISLISIPVLIYLLTGF
;
A
#
# COMPACT_ATOMS: atom_id res chain seq x y z
N MET A 1 19.07 -8.81 0.65
CA MET A 1 18.14 -8.54 -0.46
C MET A 1 18.97 -8.39 -1.73
N GLU A 2 18.95 -9.35 -2.66
CA GLU A 2 19.73 -9.21 -3.88
C GLU A 2 19.07 -8.20 -4.85
N PHE A 3 19.85 -7.25 -5.37
CA PHE A 3 19.33 -6.24 -6.31
C PHE A 3 18.70 -6.86 -7.57
N SER A 4 19.23 -7.99 -8.05
CA SER A 4 18.68 -8.76 -9.17
C SER A 4 17.22 -9.17 -8.95
N VAL A 5 16.91 -9.73 -7.77
CA VAL A 5 15.57 -10.19 -7.41
C VAL A 5 14.58 -9.02 -7.36
N VAL A 6 15.01 -7.88 -6.82
CA VAL A 6 14.20 -6.66 -6.77
C VAL A 6 13.92 -6.14 -8.17
N PHE A 7 14.96 -6.03 -8.99
CA PHE A 7 14.85 -5.55 -10.36
C PHE A 7 13.92 -6.44 -11.21
N GLU A 8 14.08 -7.76 -11.13
CA GLU A 8 13.19 -8.72 -11.78
C GLU A 8 11.74 -8.58 -11.30
N SER A 9 11.52 -8.48 -9.98
CA SER A 9 10.19 -8.28 -9.39
C SER A 9 9.51 -7.03 -9.93
N ILE A 10 10.25 -5.92 -10.06
CA ILE A 10 9.73 -4.65 -10.57
C ILE A 10 9.46 -4.71 -12.08
N ILE A 11 10.29 -5.41 -12.86
CA ILE A 11 10.02 -5.68 -14.27
C ILE A 11 8.72 -6.50 -14.41
N LEU A 12 8.57 -7.56 -13.63
CA LEU A 12 7.36 -8.40 -13.65
C LEU A 12 6.12 -7.57 -13.32
N ILE A 13 6.20 -6.71 -12.30
CA ILE A 13 5.15 -5.74 -11.97
C ILE A 13 4.82 -4.85 -13.16
N GLY A 14 5.83 -4.26 -13.81
CA GLY A 14 5.66 -3.41 -15.00
C GLY A 14 5.00 -4.14 -16.18
N LEU A 15 5.42 -5.38 -16.46
CA LEU A 15 4.84 -6.23 -17.50
C LEU A 15 3.38 -6.58 -17.20
N MET A 16 3.06 -6.91 -15.95
CA MET A 16 1.67 -7.18 -15.56
C MET A 16 0.80 -5.92 -15.68
N ILE A 17 1.31 -4.75 -15.29
CA ILE A 17 0.62 -3.48 -15.51
C ILE A 17 0.38 -3.25 -17.01
N LEU A 18 1.39 -3.50 -17.86
CA LEU A 18 1.28 -3.37 -19.30
C LEU A 18 0.19 -4.29 -19.88
N ILE A 19 0.12 -5.54 -19.42
CA ILE A 19 -0.96 -6.47 -19.81
C ILE A 19 -2.32 -5.87 -19.42
N GLY A 20 -2.47 -5.33 -18.21
CA GLY A 20 -3.69 -4.62 -17.80
C GLY A 20 -4.05 -3.45 -18.74
N VAL A 21 -3.08 -2.62 -19.13
CA VAL A 21 -3.29 -1.53 -20.09
C VAL A 21 -3.76 -2.06 -21.45
N VAL A 22 -3.16 -3.14 -21.93
CA VAL A 22 -3.52 -3.78 -23.20
C VAL A 22 -4.95 -4.32 -23.13
N LEU A 23 -5.32 -5.04 -22.06
CA LEU A 23 -6.68 -5.57 -21.86
C LEU A 23 -7.74 -4.46 -21.83
N ALA A 24 -7.41 -3.30 -21.25
CA ALA A 24 -8.30 -2.14 -21.21
C ALA A 24 -8.61 -1.53 -22.59
N ASN A 25 -7.85 -1.86 -23.64
CA ASN A 25 -8.17 -1.46 -25.01
C ASN A 25 -9.22 -2.37 -25.66
N PHE A 26 -9.39 -3.60 -25.16
CA PHE A 26 -10.31 -4.59 -25.73
C PHE A 26 -11.61 -4.71 -24.93
N THR A 27 -11.64 -4.23 -23.69
CA THR A 27 -12.80 -4.34 -22.80
C THR A 27 -13.25 -2.97 -22.30
N PRO A 28 -14.55 -2.62 -22.36
CA PRO A 28 -15.03 -1.39 -21.77
C PRO A 28 -14.83 -1.40 -20.25
N ILE A 29 -13.95 -0.51 -19.75
CA ILE A 29 -13.68 -0.38 -18.32
C ILE A 29 -14.74 0.52 -17.70
N ASN A 30 -15.75 -0.12 -17.10
CA ASN A 30 -16.78 0.56 -16.33
C ASN A 30 -16.56 0.35 -14.81
N ASP A 31 -17.38 1.00 -13.99
CA ASP A 31 -17.26 0.91 -12.54
C ASP A 31 -17.57 -0.50 -12.00
N HIS A 32 -18.39 -1.28 -12.71
CA HIS A 32 -18.63 -2.69 -12.36
C HIS A 32 -17.36 -3.53 -12.50
N THR A 33 -16.61 -3.37 -13.60
CA THR A 33 -15.33 -4.07 -13.81
C THR A 33 -14.33 -3.70 -12.72
N LYS A 34 -14.17 -2.40 -12.42
CA LYS A 34 -13.26 -1.93 -11.36
C LYS A 34 -13.63 -2.51 -9.99
N LYS A 35 -14.92 -2.53 -9.67
CA LYS A 35 -15.44 -3.08 -8.42
C LYS A 35 -15.23 -4.60 -8.33
N LEU A 36 -15.40 -5.33 -9.42
CA LEU A 36 -15.15 -6.77 -9.47
C LEU A 36 -13.68 -7.10 -9.19
N TYR A 37 -12.74 -6.43 -9.88
CA TYR A 37 -11.30 -6.61 -9.63
C TYR A 37 -10.96 -6.32 -8.17
N THR A 38 -11.40 -5.16 -7.66
CA THR A 38 -11.14 -4.76 -6.27
C THR A 38 -11.73 -5.77 -5.29
N MET A 39 -12.95 -6.27 -5.54
CA MET A 39 -13.59 -7.30 -4.70
C MET A 39 -12.75 -8.57 -4.67
N ILE A 40 -12.31 -9.10 -5.81
CA ILE A 40 -11.50 -10.33 -5.84
C ILE A 40 -10.16 -10.11 -5.14
N ILE A 41 -9.49 -8.99 -5.40
CA ILE A 41 -8.18 -8.70 -4.79
C ILE A 41 -8.31 -8.59 -3.26
N VAL A 42 -9.19 -7.70 -2.78
CA VAL A 42 -9.28 -7.36 -1.35
C VAL A 42 -9.98 -8.46 -0.55
N ASN A 43 -10.97 -9.13 -1.11
CA ASN A 43 -11.81 -10.07 -0.35
C ASN A 43 -11.41 -11.53 -0.52
N VAL A 44 -10.52 -11.85 -1.48
CA VAL A 44 -10.07 -13.22 -1.74
C VAL A 44 -8.55 -13.31 -1.75
N ALA A 45 -7.87 -12.59 -2.64
CA ALA A 45 -6.44 -12.79 -2.83
C ALA A 45 -5.59 -12.27 -1.65
N MET A 46 -5.88 -11.06 -1.15
CA MET A 46 -5.23 -10.45 0.01
C MET A 46 -5.39 -11.26 1.31
N PRO A 47 -6.59 -11.66 1.75
CA PRO A 47 -6.70 -12.48 2.96
C PRO A 47 -6.00 -13.83 2.80
N CYS A 48 -6.02 -14.43 1.61
CA CYS A 48 -5.31 -15.67 1.35
C CYS A 48 -3.79 -15.52 1.40
N ILE A 49 -3.21 -14.43 0.86
CA ILE A 49 -1.76 -14.21 0.98
C ILE A 49 -1.35 -14.00 2.45
N ILE A 50 -2.16 -13.30 3.24
CA ILE A 50 -1.96 -13.12 4.68
C ILE A 50 -2.00 -14.46 5.42
N LEU A 51 -3.09 -15.22 5.26
CA LEU A 51 -3.25 -16.52 5.92
C LEU A 51 -2.16 -17.51 5.49
N SER A 52 -1.85 -17.57 4.20
CA SER A 52 -0.78 -18.44 3.68
C SER A 52 0.60 -18.07 4.23
N SER A 53 0.82 -16.79 4.55
CA SER A 53 2.06 -16.32 5.17
C SER A 53 2.11 -16.74 6.63
N ILE A 54 1.03 -16.51 7.38
CA ILE A 54 0.92 -16.91 8.80
C ILE A 54 1.07 -18.43 8.96
N PHE A 55 0.49 -19.23 8.05
CA PHE A 55 0.59 -20.70 8.14
C PHE A 55 1.99 -21.25 7.84
N LYS A 56 2.88 -20.44 7.25
CA LYS A 56 4.27 -20.82 6.91
C LYS A 56 5.30 -20.27 7.89
N VAL A 57 4.91 -19.35 8.77
CA VAL A 57 5.81 -18.72 9.74
C VAL A 57 5.52 -19.32 11.11
N GLU A 58 6.55 -19.74 11.82
CA GLU A 58 6.42 -20.14 13.22
C GLU A 58 6.27 -18.88 14.07
N ILE A 59 5.08 -18.68 14.63
CA ILE A 59 4.78 -17.49 15.43
C ILE A 59 5.23 -17.74 16.87
N ASP A 60 6.38 -17.18 17.23
CA ASP A 60 6.88 -17.15 18.60
C ASP A 60 6.72 -15.76 19.24
N GLN A 61 7.27 -15.59 20.45
CA GLN A 61 7.22 -14.31 21.17
C GLN A 61 7.97 -13.19 20.45
N GLU A 62 9.01 -13.53 19.69
CA GLU A 62 9.80 -12.56 18.95
C GLU A 62 9.01 -12.04 17.74
N ILE A 63 8.41 -12.93 16.95
CA ILE A 63 7.51 -12.56 15.85
C ILE A 63 6.34 -11.71 16.36
N LEU A 64 5.73 -12.06 17.50
CA LEU A 64 4.64 -11.25 18.09
C LEU A 64 5.10 -9.84 18.47
N LYS A 65 6.30 -9.71 19.07
CA LYS A 65 6.91 -8.41 19.37
C LYS A 65 7.15 -7.63 18.07
N ASN A 66 7.66 -8.29 17.04
CA ASN A 66 7.96 -7.70 15.74
C ASN A 66 6.70 -7.21 15.03
N ILE A 67 5.59 -7.95 15.12
CA ILE A 67 4.27 -7.52 14.63
C ILE A 67 3.85 -6.19 15.27
N VAL A 68 3.95 -6.08 16.61
CA VAL A 68 3.59 -4.84 17.31
C VAL A 68 4.49 -3.68 16.89
N ILE A 69 5.80 -3.93 16.75
CA ILE A 69 6.77 -2.94 16.29
C ILE A 69 6.40 -2.45 14.88
N VAL A 70 6.21 -3.36 13.92
CA VAL A 70 5.84 -3.02 12.53
C VAL A 70 4.55 -2.20 12.49
N PHE A 71 3.55 -2.58 13.30
CA PHE A 71 2.30 -1.85 13.38
C PHE A 71 2.50 -0.41 13.89
N ILE A 72 3.25 -0.23 14.99
CA ILE A 72 3.56 1.10 15.53
C ILE A 72 4.33 1.95 14.51
N PHE A 73 5.35 1.38 13.85
CA PHE A 73 6.10 2.08 12.82
C PHE A 73 5.23 2.46 11.63
N SER A 74 4.29 1.61 11.22
CA SER A 74 3.30 1.96 10.21
C SER A 74 2.52 3.21 10.61
N LEU A 75 1.98 3.28 11.84
CA LEU A 75 1.26 4.46 12.31
C LEU A 75 2.15 5.71 12.26
N LEU A 76 3.34 5.63 12.83
CA LEU A 76 4.27 6.77 12.91
C LEU A 76 4.69 7.27 11.53
N ILE A 77 5.08 6.38 10.63
CA ILE A 77 5.55 6.72 9.28
C ILE A 77 4.43 7.34 8.44
N ASN A 78 3.22 6.76 8.48
CA ASN A 78 2.11 7.29 7.71
C ASN A 78 1.63 8.64 8.25
N ILE A 79 1.56 8.81 9.58
CA ILE A 79 1.24 10.10 10.20
C ILE A 79 2.33 11.14 9.89
N LEU A 80 3.60 10.76 9.91
CA LEU A 80 4.72 11.62 9.55
C LEU A 80 4.62 12.07 8.09
N GLY A 81 4.36 11.15 7.16
CA GLY A 81 4.16 11.49 5.75
C GLY A 81 2.98 12.42 5.52
N ILE A 82 1.87 12.21 6.26
CA ILE A 82 0.71 13.13 6.27
C ILE A 82 1.13 14.51 6.77
N ALA A 83 1.87 14.59 7.89
CA ALA A 83 2.34 15.84 8.46
C ALA A 83 3.26 16.59 7.49
N VAL A 84 4.25 15.92 6.91
CA VAL A 84 5.17 16.52 5.92
C VAL A 84 4.39 17.06 4.72
N GLY A 85 3.44 16.30 4.18
CA GLY A 85 2.57 16.76 3.10
C GLY A 85 1.72 17.98 3.48
N TRP A 86 1.11 17.95 4.67
CA TRP A 86 0.27 19.03 5.18
C TRP A 86 1.03 20.34 5.39
N PHE A 87 2.16 20.29 6.11
CA PHE A 87 2.97 21.46 6.39
C PHE A 87 3.62 21.97 5.11
N GLY A 88 4.19 21.09 4.28
CA GLY A 88 4.77 21.45 3.00
C GLY A 88 3.78 22.16 2.06
N ALA A 89 2.53 21.70 2.00
CA ALA A 89 1.48 22.39 1.23
C ALA A 89 1.02 23.71 1.86
N SER A 90 1.19 23.90 3.17
CA SER A 90 0.75 25.11 3.89
C SER A 90 1.58 26.35 3.53
N PHE A 91 2.85 26.16 3.15
CA PHE A 91 3.75 27.26 2.77
C PHE A 91 3.60 27.71 1.32
N SER A 92 2.81 27.01 0.50
CA SER A 92 2.62 27.30 -0.92
C SER A 92 1.20 27.75 -1.23
N LYS A 93 1.02 28.98 -1.72
CA LYS A 93 -0.29 29.51 -2.17
C LYS A 93 -0.94 28.60 -3.22
N LYS A 94 -0.13 27.93 -4.05
CA LYS A 94 -0.56 26.99 -5.09
C LYS A 94 -1.15 25.70 -4.53
N TYR A 95 -0.60 25.19 -3.42
CA TYR A 95 -0.96 23.88 -2.85
C TYR A 95 -1.96 23.98 -1.70
N LYS A 96 -2.07 25.15 -1.05
CA LYS A 96 -2.98 25.40 0.07
C LYS A 96 -4.45 24.96 -0.20
N PRO A 97 -5.04 25.16 -1.40
CA PRO A 97 -6.40 24.69 -1.68
C PRO A 97 -6.56 23.16 -1.66
N TYR A 98 -5.49 22.42 -1.95
CA TYR A 98 -5.46 20.95 -2.05
C TYR A 98 -4.70 20.31 -0.88
N ARG A 99 -4.48 21.06 0.20
CA ARG A 99 -3.59 20.65 1.30
C ARG A 99 -3.98 19.30 1.91
N ARG A 100 -5.28 19.00 1.96
CA ARG A 100 -5.81 17.78 2.57
C ARG A 100 -5.50 16.58 1.71
N GLU A 101 -5.82 16.70 0.42
CA GLU A 101 -5.49 15.69 -0.57
C GLU A 101 -3.98 15.47 -0.59
N ILE A 102 -3.18 16.53 -0.66
CA ILE A 102 -1.71 16.43 -0.63
C ILE A 102 -1.22 15.71 0.62
N ALA A 103 -1.73 16.06 1.81
CA ALA A 103 -1.32 15.40 3.04
C ALA A 103 -1.56 13.88 2.97
N LEU A 104 -2.76 13.47 2.54
CA LEU A 104 -3.09 12.05 2.43
C LEU A 104 -2.30 11.34 1.34
N LEU A 105 -2.12 11.97 0.18
CA LEU A 105 -1.34 11.41 -0.94
C LEU A 105 0.16 11.33 -0.60
N SER A 106 0.68 12.20 0.25
CA SER A 106 2.08 12.17 0.70
C SER A 106 2.37 11.06 1.72
N GLY A 107 1.40 10.74 2.58
CA GLY A 107 1.59 9.74 3.64
C GLY A 107 1.21 8.32 3.21
N LEU A 108 0.05 8.17 2.57
CA LEU A 108 -0.59 6.86 2.40
C LEU A 108 -0.11 6.17 1.13
N GLY A 109 0.49 4.99 1.31
CA GLY A 109 1.03 4.17 0.23
C GLY A 109 0.10 3.06 -0.22
N ASN A 110 0.43 2.46 -1.36
CA ASN A 110 -0.21 1.27 -1.89
C ASN A 110 0.38 0.00 -1.29
N THR A 111 0.31 -0.07 0.04
CA THR A 111 0.99 -1.07 0.87
C THR A 111 0.36 -2.45 0.75
N GLY A 112 -0.96 -2.52 0.56
CA GLY A 112 -1.68 -3.78 0.36
C GLY A 112 -1.52 -4.37 -1.04
N PHE A 113 -1.84 -3.59 -2.09
CA PHE A 113 -1.90 -4.12 -3.46
C PHE A 113 -0.51 -4.35 -4.08
N ILE A 114 0.48 -3.49 -3.77
CA ILE A 114 1.85 -3.64 -4.29
C ILE A 114 2.78 -4.12 -3.19
N GLY A 115 2.69 -3.53 -1.99
CA GLY A 115 3.64 -3.81 -0.92
C GLY A 115 3.63 -5.26 -0.43
N ILE A 116 2.45 -5.84 -0.12
CA ILE A 116 2.37 -7.23 0.37
C ILE A 116 2.95 -8.23 -0.64
N PRO A 117 2.52 -8.25 -1.93
CA PRO A 117 3.09 -9.21 -2.87
C PRO A 117 4.58 -8.98 -3.17
N LEU A 118 5.04 -7.73 -3.16
CA LEU A 118 6.46 -7.42 -3.36
C LEU A 118 7.31 -7.93 -2.20
N CYS A 119 6.89 -7.69 -0.95
CA CYS A 119 7.56 -8.26 0.22
C CYS A 119 7.49 -9.79 0.23
N ALA A 120 6.38 -10.39 -0.17
CA ALA A 120 6.28 -11.85 -0.30
C ALA A 120 7.31 -12.43 -1.28
N THR A 121 7.58 -11.71 -2.37
CA THR A 121 8.53 -12.13 -3.41
C THR A 121 9.99 -11.96 -2.97
N ILE A 122 10.30 -10.83 -2.33
CA ILE A 122 11.69 -10.47 -1.98
C ILE A 122 12.12 -11.03 -0.62
N LEU A 123 11.21 -11.05 0.35
CA LEU A 123 11.48 -11.33 1.76
C LEU A 123 10.75 -12.60 2.25
N GLY A 124 10.03 -13.30 1.35
CA GLY A 124 9.31 -14.52 1.68
C GLY A 124 8.08 -14.33 2.57
N PRO A 125 7.57 -15.41 3.19
CA PRO A 125 6.35 -15.40 3.99
C PRO A 125 6.41 -14.44 5.19
N GLU A 126 7.56 -14.32 5.84
CA GLU A 126 7.71 -13.44 7.00
C GLU A 126 7.59 -11.96 6.60
N GLY A 127 8.27 -11.54 5.53
CA GLY A 127 8.11 -10.18 5.01
C GLY A 127 6.70 -9.89 4.50
N ALA A 128 5.99 -10.89 3.94
CA ALA A 128 4.59 -10.75 3.57
C ALA A 128 3.67 -10.54 4.78
N LEU A 129 3.91 -11.27 5.88
CA LEU A 129 3.21 -11.09 7.14
C LEU A 129 3.43 -9.67 7.67
N TYR A 130 4.68 -9.23 7.82
CA TYR A 130 4.98 -7.88 8.29
C TYR A 130 4.42 -6.80 7.36
N ALA A 131 4.45 -7.00 6.05
CA ALA A 131 3.83 -6.10 5.08
C ALA A 131 2.32 -5.96 5.30
N ALA A 132 1.62 -7.06 5.59
CA ALA A 132 0.20 -7.04 5.89
C ALA A 132 -0.12 -6.32 7.21
N ILE A 133 0.73 -6.51 8.24
CA ILE A 133 0.62 -5.76 9.48
C ILE A 133 0.84 -4.26 9.26
N PHE A 134 1.81 -3.90 8.41
CA PHE A 134 2.04 -2.51 8.02
C PHE A 134 0.81 -1.92 7.33
N ASP A 135 0.22 -2.66 6.39
CA ASP A 135 -1.00 -2.27 5.66
C ASP A 135 -2.20 -2.08 6.61
N ALA A 136 -2.35 -2.94 7.63
CA ALA A 136 -3.38 -2.76 8.66
C ALA A 136 -3.19 -1.44 9.45
N GLY A 137 -1.94 -1.03 9.70
CA GLY A 137 -1.63 0.27 10.27
C GLY A 137 -1.99 1.43 9.33
N VAL A 138 -1.75 1.28 8.02
CA VAL A 138 -2.18 2.25 6.99
C VAL A 138 -3.70 2.41 6.98
N ASP A 139 -4.43 1.30 7.02
CA ASP A 139 -5.90 1.30 7.13
C ASP A 139 -6.38 2.03 8.38
N LEU A 140 -5.71 1.81 9.52
CA LEU A 140 -6.04 2.56 10.74
C LEU A 140 -5.89 4.06 10.52
N VAL A 141 -4.78 4.50 9.93
CA VAL A 141 -4.52 5.91 9.66
C VAL A 141 -5.53 6.48 8.65
N ILE A 142 -5.89 5.73 7.60
CA ILE A 142 -6.90 6.14 6.61
C ILE A 142 -8.22 6.43 7.30
N TRP A 143 -8.75 5.46 8.03
CA TRP A 143 -10.10 5.55 8.59
C TRP A 143 -10.18 6.44 9.83
N THR A 144 -9.06 6.74 10.49
CA THR A 144 -9.02 7.71 11.60
C THR A 144 -8.61 9.10 11.11
N VAL A 145 -7.30 9.36 10.99
CA VAL A 145 -6.70 10.65 10.63
C VAL A 145 -7.13 11.09 9.24
N GLY A 146 -7.16 10.18 8.27
CA GLY A 146 -7.52 10.48 6.89
C GLY A 146 -8.95 10.99 6.75
N VAL A 147 -9.92 10.27 7.33
CA VAL A 147 -11.32 10.68 7.35
C VAL A 147 -11.51 12.00 8.09
N MET A 148 -10.87 12.20 9.24
CA MET A 148 -10.93 13.46 10.00
C MET A 148 -10.44 14.65 9.17
N ILE A 149 -9.32 14.49 8.45
CA ILE A 149 -8.75 15.51 7.57
C ILE A 149 -9.72 15.89 6.44
N LEU A 150 -10.42 14.91 5.86
CA LEU A 150 -11.36 15.13 4.76
C LEU A 150 -12.68 15.74 5.24
N GLN A 151 -13.30 15.18 6.29
CA GLN A 151 -14.64 15.56 6.76
C GLN A 151 -14.74 16.93 7.43
N LYS A 152 -13.63 17.56 7.83
CA LYS A 152 -13.63 18.78 8.67
C LYS A 152 -14.30 18.61 10.04
N SER A 153 -14.73 17.40 10.40
CA SER A 153 -15.31 17.11 11.70
C SER A 153 -14.24 16.57 12.63
N THR A 154 -14.31 16.95 13.91
CA THR A 154 -13.49 16.40 14.98
C THR A 154 -14.16 15.19 15.66
N SER A 155 -15.39 14.86 15.29
CA SER A 155 -16.15 13.78 15.92
C SER A 155 -15.76 12.42 15.34
N PHE A 156 -15.02 11.64 16.12
CA PHE A 156 -14.82 10.23 15.86
C PHE A 156 -16.14 9.48 16.11
N SER A 157 -16.65 8.77 15.10
CA SER A 157 -17.88 7.97 15.21
C SER A 157 -17.55 6.49 15.29
N PHE A 158 -18.31 5.73 16.06
CA PHE A 158 -18.22 4.27 16.09
C PHE A 158 -18.48 3.65 14.71
N SER A 159 -19.23 4.33 13.84
CA SER A 159 -19.40 3.91 12.44
C SER A 159 -18.10 3.96 11.64
N THR A 160 -17.16 4.83 12.02
CA THR A 160 -15.86 4.97 11.37
C THR A 160 -14.96 3.77 11.69
N LEU A 161 -14.98 3.30 12.95
CA LEU A 161 -14.31 2.08 13.39
C LEU A 161 -14.80 0.83 12.62
N LYS A 162 -16.10 0.72 12.35
CA LYS A 162 -16.64 -0.40 11.56
C LYS A 162 -16.04 -0.47 10.15
N THR A 163 -15.68 0.67 9.56
CA THR A 163 -15.05 0.71 8.23
C THR A 163 -13.63 0.14 8.21
N MET A 164 -12.98 0.02 9.38
CA MET A 164 -11.64 -0.57 9.52
C MET A 164 -11.68 -2.10 9.52
N VAL A 165 -12.83 -2.69 9.85
CA VAL A 165 -13.01 -4.14 9.83
C VAL A 165 -13.23 -4.58 8.39
N ASN A 166 -12.13 -4.77 7.67
CA ASN A 166 -12.11 -5.34 6.33
C ASN A 166 -11.63 -6.80 6.35
N ILE A 167 -11.84 -7.51 5.24
CA ILE A 167 -11.52 -8.94 5.13
C ILE A 167 -10.01 -9.22 5.32
N PRO A 168 -9.06 -8.42 4.79
CA PRO A 168 -7.64 -8.57 5.10
C PRO A 168 -7.31 -8.45 6.61
N THR A 169 -7.89 -7.47 7.31
CA THR A 169 -7.70 -7.30 8.76
C THR A 169 -8.29 -8.48 9.53
N ILE A 170 -9.46 -8.97 9.13
CA ILE A 170 -10.06 -10.18 9.70
C ILE A 170 -9.12 -11.38 9.50
N ALA A 171 -8.51 -11.52 8.33
CA ALA A 171 -7.56 -12.59 8.05
C ALA A 171 -6.30 -12.53 8.93
N ILE A 172 -5.77 -11.32 9.18
CA ILE A 172 -4.68 -11.12 10.15
C ILE A 172 -5.10 -11.61 11.53
N VAL A 173 -6.24 -11.12 12.04
CA VAL A 173 -6.73 -11.47 13.38
C VAL A 173 -6.97 -12.97 13.49
N LEU A 174 -7.67 -13.58 12.53
CA LEU A 174 -7.95 -15.02 12.53
C LEU A 174 -6.66 -15.84 12.45
N GLY A 175 -5.73 -15.47 11.57
CA GLY A 175 -4.45 -16.17 11.44
C GLY A 175 -3.64 -16.11 12.73
N LEU A 176 -3.55 -14.94 13.37
CA LEU A 176 -2.86 -14.79 14.66
C LEU A 176 -3.57 -15.55 15.79
N CYS A 177 -4.90 -15.61 15.80
CA CYS A 177 -5.65 -16.44 16.73
C CYS A 177 -5.32 -17.93 16.55
N PHE A 178 -5.26 -18.43 15.31
CA PHE A 178 -4.87 -19.81 15.03
C PHE A 178 -3.45 -20.10 15.49
N ALA A 179 -2.51 -19.18 15.23
CA ALA A 179 -1.14 -19.31 15.69
C ALA A 179 -1.05 -19.36 17.23
N PHE A 180 -1.79 -18.50 17.94
CA PHE A 180 -1.78 -18.45 19.41
C PHE A 180 -2.25 -19.74 20.07
N VAL A 181 -3.25 -20.41 19.48
CA VAL A 181 -3.73 -21.71 19.99
C VAL A 181 -2.97 -22.90 19.40
N ASN A 182 -1.88 -22.67 18.65
CA ASN A 182 -1.13 -23.67 17.91
C ASN A 182 -2.00 -24.53 16.97
N PHE A 183 -3.07 -23.95 16.44
CA PHE A 183 -3.95 -24.62 15.49
C PHE A 183 -3.35 -24.56 14.09
N ARG A 184 -3.02 -25.73 13.54
CA ARG A 184 -2.65 -25.87 12.13
C ARG A 184 -3.88 -26.28 11.33
N PRO A 185 -4.34 -25.47 10.36
CA PRO A 185 -5.47 -25.83 9.52
C PRO A 185 -5.15 -27.06 8.66
N PRO A 186 -6.15 -27.85 8.23
CA PRO A 186 -5.95 -28.97 7.33
C PRO A 186 -5.24 -28.55 6.03
N GLU A 187 -4.42 -29.44 5.47
CA GLU A 187 -3.58 -29.17 4.30
C GLU A 187 -4.37 -28.62 3.09
N LEU A 188 -5.61 -29.08 2.91
CA LEU A 188 -6.53 -28.57 1.89
C LEU A 188 -6.70 -27.04 1.95
N PHE A 189 -6.86 -26.47 3.15
CA PHE A 189 -7.04 -25.02 3.33
C PHE A 189 -5.75 -24.24 3.15
N VAL A 190 -4.61 -24.84 3.54
CA VAL A 190 -3.28 -24.26 3.30
C VAL A 190 -3.03 -24.16 1.80
N ASN A 191 -3.27 -25.26 1.06
CA ASN A 191 -3.10 -25.31 -0.38
C ASN A 191 -4.07 -24.37 -1.11
N LEU A 192 -5.34 -24.33 -0.72
CA LEU A 192 -6.30 -23.37 -1.26
C LEU A 192 -5.84 -21.92 -1.06
N SER A 193 -5.38 -21.59 0.15
CA SER A 193 -4.87 -20.25 0.46
C SER A 193 -3.64 -19.91 -0.38
N ASN A 194 -2.72 -20.85 -0.59
CA ASN A 194 -1.56 -20.66 -1.46
C ASN A 194 -1.95 -20.36 -2.92
N HIS A 195 -2.91 -21.13 -3.47
CA HIS A 195 -3.37 -20.91 -4.86
C HIS A 195 -4.06 -19.55 -5.02
N LEU A 196 -4.91 -19.16 -4.07
CA LEU A 196 -5.59 -17.87 -4.11
C LEU A 196 -4.65 -16.69 -3.83
N ALA A 197 -3.64 -16.87 -2.96
CA ALA A 197 -2.60 -15.88 -2.70
C ALA A 197 -1.81 -15.53 -3.96
N ALA A 198 -1.52 -16.51 -4.83
CA ALA A 198 -0.81 -16.30 -6.09
C ALA A 198 -1.54 -15.37 -7.07
N LEU A 199 -2.85 -15.15 -6.88
CA LEU A 199 -3.63 -14.20 -7.67
C LEU A 199 -3.42 -12.74 -7.23
N ALA A 200 -2.91 -12.49 -6.03
CA ALA A 200 -2.88 -11.14 -5.44
C ALA A 200 -2.06 -10.17 -6.29
N SER A 201 -0.81 -10.53 -6.62
CA SER A 201 0.07 -9.67 -7.42
C SER A 201 -0.47 -9.44 -8.84
N PRO A 202 -0.77 -10.50 -9.64
CA PRO A 202 -1.21 -10.28 -11.02
C PRO A 202 -2.50 -9.49 -11.14
N LEU A 203 -3.51 -9.80 -10.30
CA LEU A 203 -4.78 -9.07 -10.35
C LEU A 203 -4.63 -7.61 -9.92
N ALA A 204 -3.83 -7.32 -8.89
CA ALA A 204 -3.53 -5.96 -8.48
C ALA A 204 -2.86 -5.17 -9.61
N MET A 205 -1.83 -5.73 -10.26
CA MET A 205 -1.12 -5.05 -11.34
C MET A 205 -2.00 -4.88 -12.59
N PHE A 206 -2.83 -5.87 -12.92
CA PHE A 206 -3.81 -5.73 -14.00
C PHE A 206 -4.77 -4.59 -13.69
N TYR A 207 -5.32 -4.54 -12.47
CA TYR A 207 -6.22 -3.48 -12.04
C TYR A 207 -5.59 -2.09 -12.16
N ILE A 208 -4.32 -1.93 -11.75
CA ILE A 208 -3.58 -0.67 -11.97
C ILE A 208 -3.49 -0.34 -13.47
N GLY A 209 -3.17 -1.31 -14.33
CA GLY A 209 -3.16 -1.12 -15.78
C GLY A 209 -4.51 -0.64 -16.33
N LEU A 210 -5.63 -1.19 -15.83
CA LEU A 210 -6.98 -0.73 -16.17
C LEU A 210 -7.21 0.72 -15.75
N LEU A 211 -6.73 1.11 -14.55
CA LEU A 211 -6.85 2.47 -14.04
C LEU A 211 -6.08 3.47 -14.92
N ILE A 212 -4.85 3.13 -15.34
CA ILE A 212 -4.03 3.97 -16.24
C ILE A 212 -4.81 4.32 -17.50
N ARG A 213 -5.46 3.34 -18.14
CA ARG A 213 -6.21 3.56 -19.38
C ARG A 213 -7.50 4.36 -19.19
N SER A 214 -8.06 4.34 -17.98
CA SER A 214 -9.32 5.04 -17.65
C SER A 214 -9.14 6.54 -17.40
N ILE A 215 -7.90 7.01 -17.19
CA ILE A 215 -7.60 8.44 -17.01
C ILE A 215 -7.57 9.15 -18.36
N LYS A 216 -8.30 10.26 -18.45
CA LYS A 216 -8.32 11.09 -19.67
C LYS A 216 -7.13 12.05 -19.71
N LYS A 217 -6.63 12.33 -20.92
CA LYS A 217 -5.45 13.17 -21.15
C LYS A 217 -5.62 14.60 -20.59
N GLU A 218 -6.82 15.14 -20.67
CA GLU A 218 -7.16 16.48 -20.19
C GLU A 218 -7.00 16.56 -18.66
N GLN A 219 -7.42 15.52 -17.95
CA GLN A 219 -7.32 15.45 -16.49
C GLN A 219 -5.84 15.46 -16.05
N PHE A 220 -4.98 14.75 -16.79
CA PHE A 220 -3.54 14.72 -16.54
C PHE A 220 -2.91 16.12 -16.71
N ILE A 221 -3.24 16.84 -17.78
CA ILE A 221 -2.70 18.17 -18.07
C ILE A 221 -3.10 19.19 -16.98
N GLU A 222 -4.35 19.15 -16.51
CA GLU A 222 -4.85 20.05 -15.46
C GLU A 222 -4.18 19.82 -14.10
N SER A 223 -3.81 18.57 -13.81
CA SER A 223 -3.31 18.17 -12.49
C SER A 223 -1.78 18.08 -12.42
N ARG A 224 -1.07 18.03 -13.56
CA ARG A 224 0.38 17.75 -13.65
C ARG A 224 1.23 18.59 -12.69
N ASN A 225 0.91 19.89 -12.58
CA ASN A 225 1.68 20.82 -11.77
C ASN A 225 1.48 20.62 -10.25
N LYS A 226 0.44 19.88 -9.85
CA LYS A 226 0.08 19.64 -8.44
C LYS A 226 0.45 18.23 -7.98
N VAL A 227 0.53 17.27 -8.90
CA VAL A 227 0.82 15.86 -8.61
C VAL A 227 2.27 15.65 -8.16
N SER A 228 3.20 16.44 -8.69
CA SER A 228 4.62 16.29 -8.40
C SER A 228 4.94 16.40 -6.91
N PHE A 229 4.28 17.31 -6.19
CA PHE A 229 4.59 17.57 -4.78
C PHE A 229 4.33 16.37 -3.85
N PRO A 230 3.10 15.80 -3.75
CA PRO A 230 2.89 14.61 -2.94
C PRO A 230 3.65 13.39 -3.48
N THR A 231 3.85 13.30 -4.80
CA THR A 231 4.60 12.18 -5.40
C THR A 231 6.07 12.19 -4.97
N ILE A 232 6.74 13.34 -4.98
CA ILE A 232 8.14 13.48 -4.54
C ILE A 232 8.25 13.18 -3.05
N ILE A 233 7.32 13.70 -2.23
CA ILE A 233 7.32 13.39 -0.79
C ILE A 233 7.14 11.88 -0.60
N LYS A 234 6.17 11.26 -1.27
CA LYS A 234 5.86 9.84 -1.04
C LYS A 234 6.95 8.91 -1.55
N LEU A 235 7.48 9.16 -2.75
CA LEU A 235 8.42 8.24 -3.40
C LEU A 235 9.88 8.50 -3.05
N VAL A 236 10.24 9.69 -2.55
CA VAL A 236 11.64 10.03 -2.23
C VAL A 236 11.76 10.54 -0.81
N GLY A 237 11.01 11.58 -0.44
CA GLY A 237 11.13 12.22 0.87
C GLY A 237 10.89 11.26 2.03
N LEU A 238 9.78 10.54 2.02
CA LEU A 238 9.37 9.62 3.07
C LEU A 238 10.31 8.40 3.15
N PRO A 239 10.66 7.70 2.06
CA PRO A 239 11.67 6.63 2.09
C PRO A 239 13.02 7.06 2.65
N LEU A 240 13.50 8.26 2.30
CA LEU A 240 14.78 8.77 2.83
C LEU A 240 14.70 9.04 4.34
N ILE A 241 13.61 9.64 4.80
CA ILE A 241 13.39 9.86 6.24
C ILE A 241 13.32 8.52 6.97
N VAL A 242 12.55 7.56 6.45
CA VAL A 242 12.44 6.22 7.02
C VAL A 242 13.79 5.51 7.04
N PHE A 243 14.55 5.58 5.95
CA PHE A 243 15.89 5.00 5.89
C PHE A 243 16.80 5.55 6.99
N VAL A 244 16.87 6.87 7.17
CA VAL A 244 17.68 7.49 8.23
C VAL A 244 17.20 7.06 9.62
N LEU A 245 15.89 6.96 9.84
CA LEU A 245 15.33 6.47 11.10
C LEU A 245 15.73 5.01 11.38
N LEU A 246 15.75 4.16 10.34
CA LEU A 246 16.15 2.76 10.47
C LEU A 246 17.66 2.57 10.71
N GLN A 247 18.51 3.56 10.39
CA GLN A 247 19.95 3.50 10.71
C GLN A 247 20.25 3.71 12.20
N VAL A 248 19.35 4.37 12.94
CA VAL A 248 19.57 4.69 14.36
C VAL A 248 18.82 3.76 15.31
N ILE A 249 17.97 2.88 14.79
CA ILE A 249 17.17 1.94 15.57
C ILE A 249 17.66 0.54 15.24
N ASP A 250 18.10 -0.19 16.26
CA ASP A 250 18.51 -1.59 16.11
C ASP A 250 17.25 -2.47 16.00
N MET A 251 17.09 -3.11 14.84
CA MET A 251 15.92 -3.90 14.48
C MET A 251 16.34 -5.09 13.63
N ASP A 252 15.55 -6.16 13.68
CA ASP A 252 15.71 -7.28 12.75
C ASP A 252 15.71 -6.80 11.28
N LEU A 253 16.56 -7.43 10.48
CA LEU A 253 16.80 -7.03 9.10
C LEU A 253 15.54 -7.17 8.23
N THR A 254 14.75 -8.22 8.44
CA THR A 254 13.51 -8.47 7.68
C THR A 254 12.46 -7.41 7.99
N ILE A 255 12.36 -6.98 9.25
CA ILE A 255 11.49 -5.87 9.67
C ILE A 255 11.92 -4.56 9.02
N SER A 256 13.21 -4.21 9.14
CA SER A 256 13.77 -2.97 8.60
C SER A 256 13.57 -2.89 7.08
N GLN A 257 13.86 -3.98 6.36
CA GLN A 257 13.63 -4.07 4.92
C GLN A 257 12.14 -3.98 4.58
N THR A 258 11.26 -4.63 5.33
CA THR A 258 9.81 -4.55 5.11
C THR A 258 9.30 -3.12 5.27
N ILE A 259 9.65 -2.45 6.37
CA ILE A 259 9.24 -1.06 6.64
C ILE A 259 9.75 -0.13 5.54
N LEU A 260 11.01 -0.31 5.12
CA LEU A 260 11.61 0.50 4.07
C LEU A 260 10.90 0.30 2.72
N ILE A 261 10.65 -0.95 2.31
CA ILE A 261 9.91 -1.27 1.07
C ILE A 261 8.50 -0.66 1.13
N GLN A 262 7.81 -0.80 2.26
CA GLN A 262 6.46 -0.24 2.44
C GLN A 262 6.44 1.29 2.36
N ALA A 263 7.48 1.96 2.87
CA ALA A 263 7.63 3.40 2.74
C ALA A 263 7.82 3.84 1.27
N MET A 264 8.49 3.02 0.45
CA MET A 264 8.72 3.26 -0.99
C MET A 264 7.49 3.03 -1.87
N MET A 265 6.40 2.47 -1.32
CA MET A 265 5.20 2.19 -2.10
C MET A 265 4.60 3.47 -2.69
N PRO A 266 4.11 3.43 -3.94
CA PRO A 266 3.46 4.57 -4.57
C PRO A 266 2.17 4.93 -3.84
N VAL A 267 1.54 6.03 -4.24
CA VAL A 267 0.35 6.56 -3.57
C VAL A 267 -0.81 5.55 -3.59
N LEU A 268 -1.55 5.49 -2.49
CA LEU A 268 -2.69 4.58 -2.27
C LEU A 268 -3.63 4.47 -3.48
N THR A 269 -3.96 3.24 -3.88
CA THR A 269 -4.86 2.97 -5.02
C THR A 269 -6.27 3.48 -4.81
N LEU A 270 -6.77 3.41 -3.58
CA LEU A 270 -8.13 3.78 -3.20
C LEU A 270 -8.30 5.29 -2.93
N ALA A 271 -7.29 6.12 -3.19
CA ALA A 271 -7.33 7.55 -2.92
C ALA A 271 -8.51 8.25 -3.63
N SER A 272 -8.78 7.91 -4.89
CA SER A 272 -9.90 8.47 -5.66
C SER A 272 -11.25 8.15 -5.03
N ILE A 273 -11.48 6.89 -4.66
CA ILE A 273 -12.71 6.42 -4.00
C ILE A 273 -12.89 7.11 -2.66
N LEU A 274 -11.82 7.22 -1.88
CA LEU A 274 -11.82 7.91 -0.59
C LEU A 274 -12.22 9.39 -0.76
N PHE A 275 -11.64 10.07 -1.74
CA PHE A 275 -11.92 11.48 -2.00
C PHE A 275 -13.34 11.69 -2.52
N THR A 276 -13.85 10.85 -3.43
CA THR A 276 -15.26 10.90 -3.86
C THR A 276 -16.20 10.76 -2.66
N LYS A 277 -15.95 9.79 -1.78
CA LYS A 277 -16.79 9.51 -0.61
C LYS A 277 -16.90 10.69 0.36
N TYR A 278 -15.84 11.48 0.49
CA TYR A 278 -15.77 12.59 1.45
C TYR A 278 -15.74 13.98 0.80
N GLY A 279 -16.13 14.09 -0.48
CA GLY A 279 -16.28 15.36 -1.17
C GLY A 279 -14.97 16.12 -1.45
N ALA A 280 -13.86 15.39 -1.59
CA ALA A 280 -12.56 15.91 -2.00
C ALA A 280 -12.27 15.63 -3.49
N ASN A 281 -11.13 16.09 -4.01
CA ASN A 281 -10.83 15.99 -5.44
C ASN A 281 -10.38 14.57 -5.88
N ASP A 282 -11.35 13.72 -6.23
CA ASP A 282 -11.17 12.35 -6.70
C ASP A 282 -10.29 12.21 -7.94
N LYS A 283 -10.44 13.11 -8.92
CA LYS A 283 -9.59 13.14 -10.13
C LYS A 283 -8.12 13.33 -9.79
N TYR A 284 -7.83 14.24 -8.86
CA TYR A 284 -6.48 14.49 -8.39
C TYR A 284 -5.88 13.27 -7.68
N GLY A 285 -6.69 12.58 -6.87
CA GLY A 285 -6.31 11.30 -6.27
C GLY A 285 -5.94 10.24 -7.32
N ALA A 286 -6.83 10.00 -8.29
CA ALA A 286 -6.61 9.01 -9.34
C ALA A 286 -5.32 9.26 -10.16
N ILE A 287 -5.10 10.52 -10.57
CA ILE A 287 -3.91 10.88 -11.35
C ILE A 287 -2.64 10.73 -10.53
N THR A 288 -2.67 11.11 -9.25
CA THR A 288 -1.49 11.00 -8.37
C THR A 288 -1.14 9.53 -8.12
N THR A 289 -2.14 8.68 -7.89
CA THR A 289 -1.97 7.22 -7.79
C THR A 289 -1.31 6.66 -9.05
N VAL A 290 -1.85 6.92 -10.23
CA VAL A 290 -1.28 6.41 -11.49
C VAL A 290 0.12 6.96 -11.76
N THR A 291 0.32 8.27 -11.58
CA THR A 291 1.61 8.92 -11.83
C THR A 291 2.69 8.37 -10.90
N SER A 292 2.40 8.26 -9.60
CA SER A 292 3.35 7.70 -8.64
C SER A 292 3.62 6.22 -8.89
N THR A 293 2.63 5.44 -9.32
CA THR A 293 2.83 4.02 -9.65
C THR A 293 3.74 3.82 -10.86
N ILE A 294 3.60 4.65 -11.90
CA ILE A 294 4.51 4.62 -13.05
C ILE A 294 5.92 5.03 -12.63
N ILE A 295 6.07 6.09 -11.83
CA ILE A 295 7.38 6.56 -11.36
C ILE A 295 8.02 5.52 -10.42
N SER A 296 7.22 4.79 -9.63
CA SER A 296 7.74 3.78 -8.69
C SER A 296 8.42 2.59 -9.37
N LEU A 297 8.10 2.29 -10.63
CA LEU A 297 8.82 1.28 -11.42
C LEU A 297 10.31 1.60 -11.57
N ILE A 298 10.68 2.87 -11.47
CA ILE A 298 12.07 3.32 -11.51
C ILE A 298 12.56 3.68 -10.12
N SER A 299 11.75 4.40 -9.32
CA SER A 299 12.21 4.90 -8.02
C SER A 299 12.46 3.80 -7.00
N ILE A 300 11.69 2.70 -7.01
CA ILE A 300 11.89 1.59 -6.06
C ILE A 300 13.25 0.90 -6.29
N PRO A 301 13.58 0.39 -7.50
CA PRO A 301 14.90 -0.20 -7.75
C PRO A 301 16.05 0.76 -7.43
N VAL A 302 15.94 2.03 -7.86
CA VAL A 302 17.00 3.03 -7.65
C VAL A 302 17.23 3.29 -6.17
N LEU A 303 16.17 3.47 -5.38
CA LEU A 303 16.32 3.71 -3.95
C LEU A 303 16.82 2.47 -3.21
N ILE A 304 16.39 1.27 -3.60
CA ILE A 304 16.93 0.05 -3.00
C ILE A 304 18.43 -0.06 -3.29
N TYR A 305 18.86 0.15 -4.54
CA TYR A 305 20.27 0.18 -4.92
C TYR A 305 21.07 1.16 -4.07
N LEU A 306 20.64 2.43 -4.01
CA LEU A 306 21.35 3.49 -3.31
C LEU A 306 21.38 3.33 -1.79
N LEU A 307 20.29 2.85 -1.18
CA LEU A 307 20.11 2.86 0.27
C LEU A 307 20.56 1.55 0.93
N THR A 308 20.46 0.42 0.23
CA THR A 308 20.82 -0.88 0.81
C THR A 308 22.23 -1.35 0.46
N GLY A 309 23.00 -0.53 -0.26
CA GLY A 309 24.45 -0.71 -0.44
C GLY A 309 24.80 -1.89 -1.35
N PHE A 310 24.19 -1.94 -2.54
CA PHE A 310 24.71 -2.70 -3.68
C PHE A 310 25.35 -1.75 -4.70
#